data_AF-A0A815SYX5-F1
#
_entry.id   AF-A0A815SYX5-F1
#
_cell.length_a   1.000
_cell.length_b   1.000
_cell.length_c   1.000
_cell.angle_alpha   90.00
_cell.angle_beta   90.00
_cell.angle_gamma   90.00
#
_symmetry.space_group_name_H-M   'P 1'
#
loop_
_entity.id
_entity.type
_entity.pdbx_description
1 polymer ?
#
loop_
_entity_poly.entity_id
_entity_poly.type
_entity_poly.pdbx_seq_one_letter_code
_entity_poly.pdbx_strand_id
1 'polypeptide(L)'
;INWPVRHLMKQIELWNQSDEKIKLNANLGSFTTFLALYMENRDGILYTTVYQKPSYEPYYLPFNSIHPLHMKKNIPFTMLLRAIRYCSIFQAYLDEREKLRMALLLNRYPNKTIEQQFNNVLLRFNIDQPLTAINYDKYRQNVLDSPYTERIEIDYDKVMFIHFTYCSSMKGLPLKFHTIWNKSFGESPINEIRPILGTRNVKNLQRRLTNII
;
A
#
# COMPACT_ATOMS: atom_id res chain seq x y z
N ILE A 1 -10.82 9.61 27.50
CA ILE A 1 -10.05 10.66 28.23
C ILE A 1 -10.77 11.97 28.00
N ASN A 2 -11.47 12.49 29.02
CA ASN A 2 -12.17 13.77 28.93
C ASN A 2 -11.19 14.85 29.43
N TRP A 3 -10.19 15.21 28.63
CA TRP A 3 -9.22 16.23 29.03
C TRP A 3 -9.90 17.60 28.90
N PRO A 4 -10.12 18.38 29.97
CA PRO A 4 -10.79 19.66 29.80
C PRO A 4 -9.91 20.57 28.94
N VAL A 5 -10.51 21.24 27.95
CA VAL A 5 -9.85 22.05 26.90
C VAL A 5 -8.71 22.92 27.45
N ARG A 6 -8.96 23.57 28.59
CA ARG A 6 -8.00 24.42 29.29
C ARG A 6 -6.66 23.73 29.60
N HIS A 7 -6.68 22.46 29.97
CA HIS A 7 -5.48 21.72 30.32
C HIS A 7 -4.71 21.27 29.07
N LEU A 8 -5.43 20.91 27.99
CA LEU A 8 -4.79 20.60 26.70
C LEU A 8 -4.06 21.83 26.15
N MET A 9 -4.71 22.99 26.14
CA MET A 9 -4.10 24.23 25.63
C MET A 9 -2.88 24.64 26.46
N LYS A 10 -2.98 24.57 27.81
CA LYS A 10 -1.83 24.80 28.69
C LYS A 10 -0.67 23.84 28.41
N GLN A 11 -0.97 22.57 28.15
CA GLN A 11 0.06 21.58 27.85
C GLN A 11 0.73 21.85 26.50
N ILE A 12 -0.03 22.29 25.50
CA ILE A 12 0.50 22.69 24.18
C ILE A 12 1.41 23.90 24.30
N GLU A 13 1.04 24.90 25.12
CA GLU A 13 1.90 26.05 25.40
C GLU A 13 3.23 25.62 26.02
N LEU A 14 3.20 24.70 27.00
CA LEU A 14 4.41 24.16 27.61
C LEU A 14 5.28 23.42 26.58
N TRP A 15 4.69 22.57 25.73
CA TRP A 15 5.44 21.86 24.68
C TRP A 15 6.02 22.82 23.63
N ASN A 16 5.32 23.91 23.34
CA ASN A 16 5.80 24.95 22.44
C ASN A 16 6.96 25.76 23.01
N GLN A 17 7.29 25.64 24.30
CA GLN A 17 8.49 26.25 24.87
C GLN A 17 9.73 25.37 24.69
N SER A 18 9.57 24.07 24.41
CA SER A 18 10.69 23.13 24.32
C SER A 18 11.54 23.27 23.06
N ASP A 19 10.96 23.77 21.96
CA ASP A 19 11.66 23.93 20.68
C ASP A 19 11.20 25.22 19.98
N GLU A 20 12.13 26.01 19.48
CA GLU A 20 11.82 27.28 18.80
C GLU A 20 11.24 27.08 17.39
N LYS A 21 11.61 25.99 16.71
CA LYS A 21 11.30 25.71 15.30
C LYS A 21 10.05 24.86 15.13
N ILE A 22 9.73 24.00 16.10
CA ILE A 22 8.58 23.09 16.04
C ILE A 22 7.50 23.60 16.99
N LYS A 23 6.42 24.13 16.42
CA LYS A 23 5.23 24.55 17.17
C LYS A 23 4.04 23.62 16.88
N LEU A 24 3.39 23.21 17.95
CA LEU A 24 2.14 22.48 17.97
C LEU A 24 0.98 23.46 17.97
N ASN A 25 0.00 23.20 17.11
CA ASN A 25 -1.28 23.90 17.08
C ASN A 25 -2.40 22.91 17.41
N ALA A 26 -3.40 23.35 18.17
CA ALA A 26 -4.63 22.59 18.38
C ALA A 26 -5.83 23.38 17.88
N ASN A 27 -6.73 22.66 17.23
CA ASN A 27 -8.04 23.14 16.84
C ASN A 27 -9.08 22.23 17.49
N LEU A 28 -10.12 22.83 18.06
CA LEU A 28 -11.28 22.10 18.56
C LEU A 28 -12.40 22.20 17.54
N GLY A 29 -12.98 21.06 17.19
CA GLY A 29 -14.09 20.97 16.26
C GLY A 29 -14.79 19.63 16.38
N SER A 30 -15.98 19.54 15.78
CA SER A 30 -16.69 18.27 15.61
C SER A 30 -16.02 17.38 14.56
N PHE A 31 -15.11 17.90 13.75
CA PHE A 31 -14.36 17.14 12.77
C PHE A 31 -12.91 17.62 12.64
N THR A 32 -12.06 16.76 12.11
CA THR A 32 -10.70 17.10 11.71
C THR A 32 -10.22 16.19 10.59
N THR A 33 -9.11 16.55 9.97
CA THR A 33 -8.47 15.74 8.93
C THR A 33 -7.02 15.46 9.32
N PHE A 34 -6.56 14.25 9.05
CA PHE A 34 -5.16 13.87 9.27
C PHE A 34 -4.69 13.01 8.12
N LEU A 35 -3.68 13.51 7.38
CA LEU A 35 -3.18 12.92 6.14
C LEU A 35 -4.30 12.66 5.11
N ALA A 36 -4.87 11.48 5.20
CA ALA A 36 -5.71 10.81 4.23
C ALA A 36 -7.03 10.34 4.87
N LEU A 37 -7.28 10.73 6.11
CA LEU A 37 -8.40 10.36 6.97
C LEU A 37 -9.19 11.61 7.37
N TYR A 38 -10.50 11.55 7.20
CA TYR A 38 -11.44 12.52 7.78
C TYR A 38 -12.07 11.85 9.00
N MET A 39 -12.13 12.58 10.10
CA MET A 39 -12.67 12.14 11.38
C MET A 39 -13.74 13.12 11.81
N GLU A 40 -14.89 12.61 12.23
CA GLU A 40 -16.02 13.40 12.71
C GLU A 40 -16.62 12.74 13.95
N ASN A 41 -16.81 13.52 15.00
CA ASN A 41 -17.53 13.10 16.19
C ASN A 41 -19.01 13.46 16.01
N ARG A 42 -19.88 12.45 15.94
CA ARG A 42 -21.34 12.61 15.98
C ARG A 42 -21.83 11.98 17.27
N ASP A 43 -22.24 12.82 18.21
CA ASP A 43 -22.83 12.41 19.49
C ASP A 43 -21.97 11.43 20.31
N GLY A 44 -20.66 11.61 20.31
CA GLY A 44 -19.70 10.77 21.03
C GLY A 44 -19.17 9.57 20.25
N ILE A 45 -19.67 9.35 19.03
CA ILE A 45 -19.22 8.27 18.13
C ILE A 45 -18.31 8.87 17.06
N LEU A 46 -17.13 8.28 16.90
CA LEU A 46 -16.17 8.68 15.86
C LEU A 46 -16.50 8.02 14.52
N TYR A 47 -16.88 8.84 13.56
CA TYR A 47 -17.05 8.48 12.16
C TYR A 47 -15.78 8.80 11.39
N THR A 48 -15.34 7.86 10.56
CA THR A 48 -14.15 8.02 9.73
C THR A 48 -14.47 7.75 8.27
N THR A 49 -13.85 8.52 7.38
CA THR A 49 -13.92 8.33 5.93
C THR A 49 -12.57 8.67 5.28
N VAL A 50 -12.42 8.31 4.01
CA VAL A 50 -11.26 8.72 3.22
C VAL A 50 -11.32 10.23 2.97
N TYR A 51 -10.28 10.96 3.41
CA TYR A 51 -10.13 12.37 3.09
C TYR A 51 -9.40 12.57 1.77
N GLN A 52 -9.95 13.42 0.92
CA GLN A 52 -9.33 13.94 -0.29
C GLN A 52 -9.15 15.45 -0.11
N LYS A 53 -7.94 15.96 -0.40
CA LYS A 53 -7.68 17.40 -0.35
C LYS A 53 -8.55 18.13 -1.37
N PRO A 54 -8.91 19.41 -1.18
CA PRO A 54 -9.69 20.17 -2.17
C PRO A 54 -9.05 20.22 -3.56
N SER A 55 -7.72 20.17 -3.64
CA SER A 55 -6.96 20.11 -4.89
C SER A 55 -6.83 18.71 -5.48
N TYR A 56 -7.58 17.74 -4.96
CA TYR A 56 -7.49 16.36 -5.40
C TYR A 56 -8.15 16.21 -6.77
N GLU A 57 -7.36 15.74 -7.72
CA GLU A 57 -7.87 15.22 -8.99
C GLU A 57 -7.95 13.70 -8.91
N PRO A 58 -8.92 13.05 -9.57
CA PRO A 58 -9.00 11.59 -9.68
C PRO A 58 -7.92 11.04 -10.63
N TYR A 59 -6.68 11.54 -10.52
CA TYR A 59 -5.55 11.16 -11.33
C TYR A 59 -4.69 10.13 -10.57
N TYR A 60 -4.65 8.92 -11.10
CA TYR A 60 -3.70 7.90 -10.68
C TYR A 60 -2.71 7.66 -11.81
N LEU A 61 -1.67 6.87 -11.51
CA LEU A 61 -0.78 6.40 -12.55
C LEU A 61 -1.58 5.69 -13.66
N PRO A 62 -1.64 6.23 -14.90
CA PRO A 62 -2.49 5.68 -15.94
C PRO A 62 -2.07 4.26 -16.31
N PHE A 63 -3.05 3.40 -16.60
CA PHE A 63 -2.78 1.99 -16.86
C PHE A 63 -1.93 1.78 -18.13
N ASN A 64 -2.08 2.64 -19.12
CA ASN A 64 -1.33 2.63 -20.38
C ASN A 64 0.07 3.28 -20.29
N SER A 65 0.47 3.78 -19.12
CA SER A 65 1.81 4.34 -18.94
C SER A 65 2.91 3.27 -19.02
N ILE A 66 4.15 3.70 -19.26
CA ILE A 66 5.34 2.83 -19.43
C ILE A 66 5.80 2.12 -18.15
N HIS A 67 5.12 2.36 -17.02
CA HIS A 67 5.50 1.83 -15.72
C HIS A 67 5.30 0.30 -15.64
N PRO A 68 6.06 -0.38 -14.76
CA PRO A 68 5.88 -1.80 -14.51
C PRO A 68 4.43 -2.17 -14.16
N LEU A 69 3.98 -3.31 -14.67
CA LEU A 69 2.59 -3.75 -14.49
C LEU A 69 2.24 -3.99 -13.02
N HIS A 70 3.19 -4.46 -12.22
CA HIS A 70 2.97 -4.71 -10.79
C HIS A 70 2.65 -3.41 -10.03
N MET A 71 3.30 -2.28 -10.35
CA MET A 71 3.01 -1.00 -9.71
C MET A 71 1.59 -0.55 -10.01
N LYS A 72 1.18 -0.62 -11.28
CA LYS A 72 -0.17 -0.28 -11.72
C LYS A 72 -1.21 -1.17 -11.06
N LYS A 73 -1.01 -2.50 -11.08
CA LYS A 73 -1.91 -3.46 -10.41
C LYS A 73 -1.99 -3.24 -8.89
N ASN A 74 -0.94 -2.75 -8.25
CA ASN A 74 -0.95 -2.50 -6.81
C ASN A 74 -1.82 -1.28 -6.41
N ILE A 75 -2.10 -0.37 -7.34
CA ILE A 75 -2.91 0.82 -7.06
C ILE A 75 -4.34 0.43 -6.65
N PRO A 76 -5.15 -0.27 -7.47
CA PRO A 76 -6.49 -0.70 -7.05
C PRO A 76 -6.52 -1.47 -5.72
N PHE A 77 -5.53 -2.34 -5.50
CA PHE A 77 -5.39 -3.13 -4.28
C PHE A 77 -5.22 -2.22 -3.05
N THR A 78 -4.22 -1.34 -3.07
CA THR A 78 -3.90 -0.46 -1.95
C THR A 78 -5.01 0.55 -1.66
N MET A 79 -5.70 1.01 -2.69
CA MET A 79 -6.80 1.95 -2.56
C MET A 79 -8.04 1.33 -1.93
N LEU A 80 -8.45 0.14 -2.33
CA LEU A 80 -9.57 -0.54 -1.67
C LEU A 80 -9.22 -0.89 -0.22
N LEU A 81 -8.00 -1.38 0.03
CA LEU A 81 -7.53 -1.63 1.40
C LEU A 81 -7.62 -0.37 2.28
N ARG A 82 -7.23 0.79 1.73
CA ARG A 82 -7.39 2.09 2.41
C ARG A 82 -8.86 2.41 2.68
N ALA A 83 -9.76 2.20 1.72
CA ALA A 83 -11.19 2.44 1.91
C ALA A 83 -11.77 1.59 3.06
N ILE A 84 -11.42 0.29 3.12
CA ILE A 84 -11.87 -0.59 4.21
C ILE A 84 -11.33 -0.10 5.56
N ARG A 85 -10.05 0.31 5.63
CA ARG A 85 -9.44 0.79 6.88
C ARG A 85 -10.07 2.10 7.36
N TYR A 86 -10.33 3.03 6.44
CA TYR A 86 -10.66 4.42 6.79
C TYR A 86 -12.15 4.70 6.88
N CYS A 87 -13.00 3.95 6.19
CA CYS A 87 -14.45 4.14 6.33
C CYS A 87 -14.93 3.37 7.57
N SER A 88 -15.50 4.04 8.57
CA SER A 88 -16.02 3.34 9.78
C SER A 88 -17.37 2.70 9.56
N ILE A 89 -18.12 3.11 8.54
CA ILE A 89 -19.46 2.60 8.25
C ILE A 89 -19.54 2.03 6.83
N PHE A 90 -20.39 1.03 6.65
CA PHE A 90 -20.55 0.33 5.38
C PHE A 90 -20.94 1.26 4.22
N GLN A 91 -21.84 2.22 4.45
CA GLN A 91 -22.26 3.15 3.41
C GLN A 91 -21.10 4.01 2.91
N ALA A 92 -20.28 4.55 3.82
CA ALA A 92 -19.12 5.34 3.44
C ALA A 92 -18.06 4.51 2.68
N TYR A 93 -17.94 3.22 3.00
CA TYR A 93 -17.12 2.30 2.23
C TYR A 93 -17.65 2.07 0.81
N LEU A 94 -18.97 1.89 0.64
CA LEU A 94 -19.58 1.75 -0.68
C LEU A 94 -19.37 2.99 -1.54
N ASP A 95 -19.63 4.17 -0.97
CA ASP A 95 -19.45 5.45 -1.67
C ASP A 95 -17.99 5.63 -2.11
N GLU A 96 -17.04 5.31 -1.23
CA GLU A 96 -15.62 5.36 -1.56
C GLU A 96 -15.23 4.32 -2.61
N ARG A 97 -15.72 3.08 -2.49
CA ARG A 97 -15.47 2.03 -3.48
C ARG A 97 -15.91 2.44 -4.89
N GLU A 98 -17.06 3.09 -5.01
CA GLU A 98 -17.55 3.58 -6.31
C GLU A 98 -16.73 4.77 -6.82
N LYS A 99 -16.35 5.72 -5.96
CA LYS A 99 -15.42 6.80 -6.33
C LYS A 99 -14.09 6.25 -6.84
N LEU A 100 -13.53 5.26 -6.14
CA LEU A 100 -12.29 4.58 -6.52
C LEU A 100 -12.44 3.90 -7.89
N ARG A 101 -13.52 3.15 -8.09
CA ARG A 101 -13.83 2.47 -9.35
C ARG A 101 -13.89 3.47 -10.51
N MET A 102 -14.63 4.56 -10.34
CA MET A 102 -14.75 5.61 -11.36
C MET A 102 -13.40 6.24 -11.68
N ALA A 103 -12.62 6.62 -10.66
CA ALA A 103 -11.31 7.19 -10.86
C ALA A 103 -10.34 6.21 -11.57
N LEU A 104 -10.36 4.92 -11.21
CA LEU A 104 -9.55 3.90 -11.90
C LEU A 104 -9.95 3.74 -13.39
N LEU A 105 -11.25 3.74 -13.69
CA LEU A 105 -11.74 3.67 -15.08
C LEU A 105 -11.30 4.90 -15.89
N LEU A 106 -11.36 6.11 -15.31
CA LEU A 106 -10.85 7.34 -15.93
C LEU A 106 -9.34 7.25 -16.21
N ASN A 107 -8.58 6.54 -15.36
CA ASN A 107 -7.16 6.25 -15.55
C ASN A 107 -6.89 5.01 -16.44
N ARG A 108 -7.89 4.57 -17.21
CA ARG A 108 -7.83 3.49 -18.22
C ARG A 108 -7.52 2.11 -17.64
N TYR A 109 -7.80 1.87 -16.37
CA TYR A 109 -7.67 0.53 -15.80
C TYR A 109 -8.74 -0.40 -16.38
N PRO A 110 -8.39 -1.59 -16.90
CA PRO A 110 -9.37 -2.55 -17.35
C PRO A 110 -10.25 -3.00 -16.19
N ASN A 111 -11.57 -3.03 -16.38
CA ASN A 111 -12.53 -3.42 -15.34
C ASN A 111 -12.17 -4.76 -14.67
N LYS A 112 -11.79 -5.76 -15.48
CA LYS A 112 -11.33 -7.07 -14.98
C LYS A 112 -10.13 -6.96 -14.03
N THR A 113 -9.21 -6.03 -14.28
CA THR A 113 -8.06 -5.81 -13.40
C THR A 113 -8.48 -5.15 -12.09
N ILE A 114 -9.42 -4.20 -12.13
CA ILE A 114 -9.98 -3.57 -10.93
C ILE A 114 -10.63 -4.63 -10.04
N GLU A 115 -11.56 -5.43 -10.59
CA GLU A 115 -12.24 -6.50 -9.86
C GLU A 115 -11.27 -7.54 -9.31
N GLN A 116 -10.30 -7.97 -10.11
CA GLN A 116 -9.29 -8.92 -9.66
C GLN A 116 -8.53 -8.39 -8.44
N GLN A 117 -8.10 -7.13 -8.46
CA GLN A 117 -7.36 -6.56 -7.35
C GLN A 117 -8.24 -6.27 -6.13
N PHE A 118 -9.51 -5.92 -6.33
CA PHE A 118 -10.48 -5.80 -5.26
C PHE A 118 -10.69 -7.15 -4.56
N ASN A 119 -10.89 -8.22 -5.33
CA ASN A 119 -11.01 -9.58 -4.80
C ASN A 119 -9.72 -10.03 -4.09
N ASN A 120 -8.54 -9.67 -4.60
CA ASN A 120 -7.28 -9.97 -3.92
C ASN A 120 -7.19 -9.35 -2.53
N VAL A 121 -7.75 -8.14 -2.32
CA VAL A 121 -7.84 -7.54 -0.98
C VAL A 121 -8.73 -8.41 -0.10
N LEU A 122 -9.94 -8.74 -0.55
CA LEU A 122 -10.88 -9.56 0.22
C LEU A 122 -10.27 -10.92 0.61
N LEU A 123 -9.66 -11.61 -0.36
CA LEU A 123 -8.99 -12.89 -0.14
C LEU A 123 -7.82 -12.77 0.85
N ARG A 124 -7.03 -11.70 0.79
CA ARG A 124 -5.90 -11.50 1.74
C ARG A 124 -6.35 -11.46 3.19
N PHE A 125 -7.57 -10.98 3.46
CA PHE A 125 -8.13 -10.84 4.80
C PHE A 125 -9.21 -11.90 5.10
N ASN A 126 -9.22 -13.00 4.35
CA ASN A 126 -10.17 -14.11 4.52
C ASN A 126 -11.64 -13.65 4.51
N ILE A 127 -11.96 -12.68 3.65
CA ILE A 127 -13.31 -12.21 3.39
C ILE A 127 -13.87 -13.03 2.23
N ASP A 128 -14.56 -14.11 2.57
CA ASP A 128 -15.10 -15.14 1.68
C ASP A 128 -16.53 -14.84 1.19
N GLN A 129 -17.15 -13.80 1.72
CA GLN A 129 -18.50 -13.35 1.37
C GLN A 129 -18.52 -11.84 1.07
N PRO A 130 -19.53 -11.35 0.33
CA PRO A 130 -19.69 -9.92 0.10
C PRO A 130 -19.79 -9.14 1.42
N LEU A 131 -19.16 -7.97 1.45
CA LEU A 131 -19.34 -7.03 2.55
C LEU A 131 -20.76 -6.47 2.50
N THR A 132 -21.41 -6.46 3.66
CA THR A 132 -22.78 -5.96 3.89
C THR A 132 -22.79 -5.12 5.16
N ALA A 133 -23.84 -4.35 5.38
CA ALA A 133 -24.00 -3.58 6.61
C ALA A 133 -23.91 -4.43 7.89
N ILE A 134 -24.25 -5.73 7.81
CA ILE A 134 -24.27 -6.65 8.94
C ILE A 134 -22.86 -7.16 9.28
N ASN A 135 -22.04 -7.47 8.27
CA ASN A 135 -20.73 -8.11 8.48
C ASN A 135 -19.53 -7.14 8.36
N TYR A 136 -19.77 -5.89 7.93
CA TYR A 136 -18.72 -4.93 7.61
C TYR A 136 -17.79 -4.66 8.79
N ASP A 137 -18.34 -4.38 9.98
CA ASP A 137 -17.55 -4.01 11.15
C ASP A 137 -16.60 -5.13 11.57
N LYS A 138 -17.08 -6.38 11.55
CA LYS A 138 -16.26 -7.57 11.83
C LYS A 138 -15.07 -7.67 10.88
N TYR A 139 -15.31 -7.59 9.57
CA TYR A 139 -14.24 -7.74 8.59
C TYR A 139 -13.30 -6.54 8.56
N ARG A 140 -13.83 -5.33 8.74
CA ARG A 140 -13.02 -4.13 8.89
C ARG A 140 -12.09 -4.24 10.09
N GLN A 141 -12.60 -4.72 11.24
CA GLN A 141 -11.81 -4.91 12.43
C GLN A 141 -10.66 -5.89 12.18
N ASN A 142 -10.91 -7.02 11.51
CA ASN A 142 -9.86 -7.96 11.08
C ASN A 142 -8.78 -7.30 10.19
N VAL A 143 -9.17 -6.35 9.33
CA VAL A 143 -8.23 -5.61 8.47
C VAL A 143 -7.38 -4.62 9.27
N LEU A 144 -7.94 -4.01 10.32
CA LEU A 144 -7.25 -3.10 11.22
C LEU A 144 -6.30 -3.84 12.16
N ASP A 145 -6.74 -4.97 12.69
CA ASP A 145 -5.98 -5.83 13.62
C ASP A 145 -4.94 -6.70 12.90
N SER A 146 -4.89 -6.61 11.56
CA SER A 146 -3.92 -7.35 10.77
C SER A 146 -2.51 -7.07 11.28
N PRO A 147 -1.77 -8.12 11.70
CA PRO A 147 -0.49 -7.93 12.34
C PRO A 147 0.46 -7.20 11.39
N TYR A 148 1.17 -6.22 11.93
CA TYR A 148 2.31 -5.65 11.24
C TYR A 148 3.29 -6.79 10.95
N THR A 149 3.46 -7.15 9.68
CA THR A 149 4.54 -8.05 9.30
C THR A 149 5.81 -7.23 9.39
N GLU A 150 6.57 -7.43 10.46
CA GLU A 150 7.92 -6.89 10.53
C GLU A 150 8.66 -7.26 9.25
N ARG A 151 9.29 -6.26 8.64
CA ARG A 151 10.23 -6.55 7.56
C ARG A 151 11.31 -7.40 8.19
N ILE A 152 11.40 -8.65 7.76
CA ILE A 152 12.52 -9.52 8.12
C ILE A 152 13.79 -8.75 7.78
N GLU A 153 14.55 -8.40 8.82
CA GLU A 153 15.81 -7.72 8.64
C GLU A 153 16.72 -8.64 7.83
N ILE A 154 17.23 -8.13 6.71
CA ILE A 154 18.06 -8.92 5.83
C ILE A 154 19.48 -8.85 6.37
N ASP A 155 19.98 -9.99 6.84
CA ASP A 155 21.40 -10.16 7.16
C ASP A 155 22.20 -10.10 5.84
N TYR A 156 22.77 -8.94 5.54
CA TYR A 156 23.53 -8.71 4.31
C TYR A 156 24.88 -9.44 4.28
N ASP A 157 25.36 -9.96 5.41
CA ASP A 157 26.55 -10.81 5.46
C ASP A 157 26.21 -12.24 4.98
N LYS A 158 24.93 -12.64 5.11
CA LYS A 158 24.43 -13.96 4.69
C LYS A 158 23.53 -13.93 3.46
N VAL A 159 23.19 -12.76 2.94
CA VAL A 159 22.25 -12.61 1.81
C VAL A 159 22.82 -11.67 0.75
N MET A 160 22.89 -12.17 -0.48
CA MET A 160 23.32 -11.38 -1.64
C MET A 160 22.18 -11.24 -2.65
N PHE A 161 21.83 -10.01 -3.00
CA PHE A 161 20.85 -9.74 -4.05
C PHE A 161 21.50 -9.74 -5.43
N ILE A 162 21.21 -10.76 -6.23
CA ILE A 162 21.72 -10.86 -7.59
C ILE A 162 20.67 -10.31 -8.54
N HIS A 163 20.91 -9.09 -9.01
CA HIS A 163 20.06 -8.46 -10.00
C HIS A 163 20.56 -8.80 -11.41
N PHE A 164 19.66 -9.31 -12.25
CA PHE A 164 19.95 -9.51 -13.66
C PHE A 164 18.89 -8.88 -14.55
N THR A 165 19.33 -8.53 -15.76
CA THR A 165 18.44 -8.08 -16.83
C THR A 165 17.80 -9.32 -17.44
N TYR A 166 16.49 -9.44 -17.30
CA TYR A 166 15.76 -10.57 -17.85
C TYR A 166 15.79 -10.54 -19.39
N CYS A 167 16.23 -11.63 -20.02
CA CYS A 167 16.10 -11.87 -21.45
C CYS A 167 15.27 -13.13 -21.73
N SER A 168 14.64 -13.20 -22.90
CA SER A 168 13.69 -14.27 -23.26
C SER A 168 14.30 -15.67 -23.24
N SER A 169 15.61 -15.79 -23.48
CA SER A 169 16.36 -17.05 -23.38
C SER A 169 16.59 -17.52 -21.94
N MET A 170 16.42 -16.65 -20.93
CA MET A 170 16.61 -16.96 -19.51
C MET A 170 15.30 -17.32 -18.78
N LYS A 171 14.22 -17.65 -19.49
CA LYS A 171 12.93 -18.06 -18.89
C LYS A 171 13.07 -19.16 -17.82
N GLY A 172 13.98 -20.11 -18.03
CA GLY A 172 14.25 -21.20 -17.10
C GLY A 172 15.28 -20.88 -16.00
N LEU A 173 15.93 -19.71 -16.04
CA LEU A 173 16.97 -19.36 -15.09
C LEU A 173 16.45 -19.32 -13.66
N PRO A 174 15.31 -18.68 -13.32
CA PRO A 174 14.85 -18.62 -11.93
C PRO A 174 14.65 -20.02 -11.31
N LEU A 175 14.18 -20.98 -12.12
CA LEU A 175 13.97 -22.37 -11.70
C LEU A 175 15.29 -23.11 -11.48
N LYS A 176 16.33 -22.79 -12.26
CA LYS A 176 17.63 -23.47 -12.23
C LYS A 176 18.69 -22.72 -11.41
N PHE A 177 18.39 -21.52 -10.94
CA PHE A 177 19.38 -20.60 -10.40
C PHE A 177 20.10 -21.18 -9.19
N HIS A 178 19.37 -21.71 -8.21
CA HIS A 178 19.99 -22.33 -7.03
C HIS A 178 20.79 -23.60 -7.38
N THR A 179 20.36 -24.36 -8.39
CA THR A 179 21.14 -25.50 -8.89
C THR A 179 22.46 -25.05 -9.50
N ILE A 180 22.44 -23.98 -10.31
CA ILE A 180 23.64 -23.40 -10.92
C ILE A 180 24.55 -22.81 -9.84
N TRP A 181 23.98 -22.08 -8.88
CA TRP A 181 24.71 -21.51 -7.75
C TRP A 181 25.46 -22.58 -6.96
N ASN A 182 24.76 -23.64 -6.53
CA ASN A 182 25.38 -24.72 -5.78
C ASN A 182 26.44 -25.45 -6.60
N LYS A 183 26.23 -25.64 -7.91
CA LYS A 183 27.23 -26.25 -8.79
C LYS A 183 28.49 -25.39 -8.92
N SER A 184 28.34 -24.07 -9.01
CA SER A 184 29.46 -23.16 -9.25
C SER A 184 30.18 -22.72 -7.97
N PHE A 185 29.47 -22.65 -6.85
CA PHE A 185 29.95 -22.06 -5.61
C PHE A 185 29.80 -22.98 -4.40
N GLY A 186 29.33 -24.22 -4.55
CA GLY A 186 29.05 -25.13 -3.43
C GLY A 186 30.26 -25.46 -2.55
N GLU A 187 31.46 -25.41 -3.11
CA GLU A 187 32.73 -25.63 -2.40
C GLU A 187 33.46 -24.31 -2.05
N SER A 188 32.85 -23.16 -2.36
CA SER A 188 33.41 -21.83 -2.09
C SER A 188 32.93 -21.30 -0.73
N PRO A 189 33.70 -20.43 -0.04
CA PRO A 189 33.21 -19.67 1.11
C PRO A 189 31.95 -18.86 0.83
N ILE A 190 31.69 -18.53 -0.45
CA ILE A 190 30.47 -17.85 -0.90
C ILE A 190 29.21 -18.73 -0.78
N ASN A 191 29.34 -20.06 -0.59
CA ASN A 191 28.18 -20.95 -0.39
C ASN A 191 27.39 -20.64 0.89
N GLU A 192 28.03 -20.05 1.89
CA GLU A 192 27.37 -19.61 3.13
C GLU A 192 26.45 -18.40 2.89
N ILE A 193 26.61 -17.72 1.75
CA ILE A 193 25.76 -16.62 1.32
C ILE A 193 24.58 -17.18 0.53
N ARG A 194 23.37 -16.87 1.00
CA ARG A 194 22.12 -17.18 0.29
C ARG A 194 21.89 -16.14 -0.82
N PRO A 195 21.97 -16.52 -2.09
CA PRO A 195 21.65 -15.59 -3.17
C PRO A 195 20.13 -15.43 -3.30
N ILE A 196 19.66 -14.19 -3.42
CA ILE A 196 18.27 -13.86 -3.76
C ILE A 196 18.27 -13.26 -5.16
N LEU A 197 17.62 -13.98 -6.08
CA LEU A 197 17.53 -13.56 -7.47
C LEU A 197 16.49 -12.45 -7.64
N GLY A 198 16.95 -11.25 -7.99
CA GLY A 198 16.12 -10.12 -8.36
C GLY A 198 16.08 -9.94 -9.88
N THR A 199 14.90 -9.72 -10.46
CA THR A 199 14.80 -9.32 -11.88
C THR A 199 14.70 -7.80 -11.97
N ARG A 200 15.63 -7.15 -12.67
CA ARG A 200 15.42 -5.77 -13.13
C ARG A 200 14.68 -5.85 -14.46
N ASN A 201 13.36 -5.64 -14.41
CA ASN A 201 12.55 -5.60 -15.64
C ASN A 201 12.71 -4.23 -16.32
N VAL A 202 13.82 -4.06 -17.06
CA VAL A 202 14.16 -2.82 -17.77
C VAL A 202 13.63 -2.94 -19.20
N LYS A 203 12.30 -2.85 -19.37
CA LYS A 203 11.63 -2.96 -20.68
C LYS A 203 12.21 -2.00 -21.72
N ASN A 204 12.68 -0.83 -21.30
CA ASN A 204 13.35 0.18 -22.11
C ASN A 204 14.71 -0.28 -22.67
N LEU A 205 15.49 -1.07 -21.92
CA LEU A 205 16.76 -1.63 -22.40
C LEU A 205 16.51 -2.78 -23.39
N GLN A 206 15.54 -3.64 -23.09
CA GLN A 206 15.13 -4.71 -24.00
C GLN A 206 14.66 -4.16 -25.36
N ARG A 207 13.88 -3.07 -25.35
CA ARG A 207 13.39 -2.40 -26.56
C ARG A 207 14.51 -1.72 -27.37
N ARG A 208 15.55 -1.19 -26.70
CA ARG A 208 16.73 -0.62 -27.38
C ARG A 208 17.63 -1.69 -28.00
N LEU A 209 17.74 -2.87 -27.39
CA LEU A 209 18.57 -3.96 -27.91
C LEU A 209 17.91 -4.74 -29.06
N THR A 210 16.57 -4.77 -29.13
CA THR A 210 15.84 -5.41 -30.25
C THR A 210 15.68 -4.53 -31.48
N ASN A 211 15.95 -3.22 -31.38
CA ASN A 211 15.87 -2.26 -32.50
C ASN A 211 17.26 -2.00 -33.14
N ILE A 212 18.26 -2.85 -32.85
CA ILE A 212 19.61 -2.80 -33.45
C ILE A 212 19.81 -3.98 -34.43
N ILE A 213 18.72 -4.56 -34.94
CA ILE A 213 18.75 -5.52 -36.07
C ILE A 213 17.92 -4.94 -37.19
#